data_AF-A0A9X2A1L6-F1
#
_entry.id   AF-A0A9X2A1L6-F1
#
_cell.length_a   1.000
_cell.length_b   1.000
_cell.length_c   1.000
_cell.angle_alpha   90.00
_cell.angle_beta   90.00
_cell.angle_gamma   90.00
#
_symmetry.space_group_name_H-M   'P 1'
#
loop_
_entity.id
_entity.type
_entity.pdbx_description
1 polymer ?
#
loop_
_entity_poly.entity_id
_entity_poly.type
_entity_poly.pdbx_seq_one_letter_code
_entity_poly.pdbx_strand_id
1 'polypeptide(L)'
;MAVIQVYSCPKDMLGKLVREGRRTWLSQDLREKSDHFFNFCVTSVSIRDWCISYLGLIDSHKRDFYKEHSNNQWLNYCASIANSSKHLKLHTDRIEHITSVDGQASEHILIDSNGNPIKNSNNERLTFKIETKDGDALELMSFLGNVVDSWEETFEKYGMKISEENLKVLMFVEYM
;
A
#
# COMPACT_ATOMS: atom_id res chain seq x y z
N MET A 1 -22.88 4.53 -7.44
CA MET A 1 -21.90 5.14 -8.36
C MET A 1 -20.99 6.04 -7.54
N ALA A 2 -19.68 6.01 -7.75
CA ALA A 2 -18.79 6.95 -7.06
C ALA A 2 -19.02 8.38 -7.54
N VAL A 3 -18.79 9.33 -6.64
CA VAL A 3 -18.96 10.76 -6.92
C VAL A 3 -17.85 11.27 -7.87
N ILE A 4 -16.65 10.68 -7.80
CA ILE A 4 -15.54 10.98 -8.70
C ILE A 4 -15.57 9.99 -9.86
N GLN A 5 -15.82 10.48 -11.06
CA GLN A 5 -16.11 9.67 -12.25
C GLN A 5 -14.97 8.75 -12.73
N VAL A 6 -13.73 9.05 -12.34
CA VAL A 6 -12.56 8.21 -12.68
C VAL A 6 -12.56 6.87 -11.93
N TYR A 7 -13.27 6.77 -10.81
CA TYR A 7 -13.36 5.52 -10.06
C TYR A 7 -14.71 4.85 -10.34
N SER A 8 -14.66 3.74 -11.07
CA SER A 8 -15.84 2.98 -11.50
C SER A 8 -15.82 1.54 -10.99
N CYS A 9 -14.63 0.99 -10.70
CA CYS A 9 -14.43 -0.36 -10.21
C CYS A 9 -13.24 -0.45 -9.24
N PRO A 10 -13.07 -1.56 -8.51
CA PRO A 10 -11.95 -1.77 -7.60
C PRO A 10 -10.56 -1.60 -8.26
N LYS A 11 -10.44 -1.90 -9.55
CA LYS A 11 -9.18 -1.74 -10.30
C LYS A 11 -8.74 -0.29 -10.45
N ASP A 12 -9.68 0.64 -10.57
CA ASP A 12 -9.36 2.06 -10.63
C ASP A 12 -8.74 2.53 -9.30
N MET A 13 -9.18 1.92 -8.19
CA MET A 13 -8.62 2.15 -6.86
C MET A 13 -7.26 1.47 -6.66
N LEU A 14 -7.03 0.28 -7.25
CA LEU A 14 -5.70 -0.32 -7.32
C LEU A 14 -4.71 0.58 -8.09
N GLY A 15 -5.14 1.15 -9.23
CA GLY A 15 -4.34 2.13 -9.95
C GLY A 15 -4.04 3.38 -9.12
N LYS A 16 -4.99 3.84 -8.29
CA LYS A 16 -4.75 4.90 -7.31
C LYS A 16 -3.70 4.48 -6.27
N LEU A 17 -3.82 3.28 -5.71
CA LEU A 17 -2.88 2.74 -4.73
C LEU A 17 -1.45 2.76 -5.28
N VAL A 18 -1.25 2.27 -6.49
CA VAL A 18 0.04 2.28 -7.20
C VAL A 18 0.57 3.70 -7.37
N ARG A 19 -0.28 4.67 -7.76
CA ARG A 19 0.12 6.09 -7.88
C ARG A 19 0.55 6.70 -6.54
N GLU A 20 -0.19 6.44 -5.45
CA GLU A 20 0.21 6.92 -4.12
C GLU A 20 1.50 6.25 -3.66
N GLY A 21 1.67 4.94 -3.91
CA GLY A 21 2.89 4.23 -3.58
C GLY A 21 4.11 4.77 -4.34
N ARG A 22 3.95 5.10 -5.62
CA ARG A 22 4.98 5.80 -6.41
C ARG A 22 5.32 7.17 -5.81
N ARG A 23 4.31 7.96 -5.44
CA ARG A 23 4.52 9.30 -4.83
C ARG A 23 5.25 9.18 -3.48
N THR A 24 4.87 8.20 -2.67
CA THR A 24 5.59 7.88 -1.43
C THR A 24 7.04 7.47 -1.71
N TRP A 25 7.28 6.62 -2.71
CA TRP A 25 8.64 6.18 -3.05
C TRP A 25 9.53 7.35 -3.47
N LEU A 26 9.03 8.22 -4.35
CA LEU A 26 9.83 9.27 -4.99
C LEU A 26 9.95 10.56 -4.18
N SER A 27 9.01 10.86 -3.29
CA SER A 27 9.06 12.11 -2.51
C SER A 27 10.33 12.16 -1.67
N GLN A 28 10.94 13.35 -1.59
CA GLN A 28 12.14 13.62 -0.77
C GLN A 28 11.83 14.52 0.43
N ASP A 29 10.61 15.09 0.47
CA ASP A 29 10.13 15.84 1.62
C ASP A 29 9.38 14.92 2.59
N LEU A 30 9.66 15.03 3.88
CA LEU A 30 9.08 14.15 4.89
C LEU A 30 7.57 14.34 5.03
N ARG A 31 7.06 15.57 4.90
CA ARG A 31 5.63 15.85 5.02
C ARG A 31 4.88 15.28 3.84
N GLU A 32 5.33 15.57 2.62
CA GLU A 32 4.72 15.03 1.40
C GLU A 32 4.78 13.50 1.39
N LYS A 33 5.94 12.90 1.72
CA LYS A 33 6.08 11.44 1.79
C LYS A 33 5.12 10.82 2.80
N SER A 34 4.95 11.44 3.96
CA SER A 34 4.01 10.98 5.00
C SER A 34 2.56 11.08 4.51
N ASP A 35 2.18 12.18 3.86
CA ASP A 35 0.83 12.36 3.30
C ASP A 35 0.53 11.32 2.22
N HIS A 36 1.47 11.07 1.31
CA HIS A 36 1.33 10.03 0.29
C HIS A 36 1.24 8.64 0.90
N PHE A 37 2.06 8.33 1.91
CA PHE A 37 2.06 7.03 2.58
C PHE A 37 0.76 6.78 3.34
N PHE A 38 0.24 7.80 4.02
CA PHE A 38 -1.07 7.73 4.65
C PHE A 38 -2.19 7.51 3.62
N ASN A 39 -2.15 8.25 2.50
CA ASN A 39 -3.11 8.09 1.41
C ASN A 39 -3.02 6.71 0.74
N PHE A 40 -1.82 6.12 0.66
CA PHE A 40 -1.63 4.74 0.22
C PHE A 40 -2.37 3.77 1.14
N CYS A 41 -2.15 3.87 2.46
CA CYS A 41 -2.82 3.01 3.44
C CYS A 41 -4.35 3.16 3.45
N VAL A 42 -4.85 4.40 3.40
CA VAL A 42 -6.29 4.68 3.31
C VAL A 42 -6.88 4.15 2.00
N THR A 43 -6.16 4.28 0.89
CA THR A 43 -6.60 3.75 -0.40
C THR A 43 -6.69 2.23 -0.36
N SER A 44 -5.69 1.55 0.24
CA SER A 44 -5.71 0.09 0.44
C SER A 44 -6.96 -0.35 1.20
N VAL A 45 -7.25 0.27 2.35
CA VAL A 45 -8.48 -0.02 3.12
C VAL A 45 -9.75 0.26 2.30
N SER A 46 -9.75 1.30 1.47
CA SER A 46 -10.90 1.64 0.63
C SER A 46 -11.15 0.60 -0.46
N ILE A 47 -10.11 -0.03 -1.03
CA ILE A 47 -10.24 -1.08 -2.05
C ILE A 47 -11.10 -2.24 -1.53
N ARG A 48 -10.95 -2.61 -0.25
CA ARG A 48 -11.77 -3.64 0.39
C ARG A 48 -13.27 -3.32 0.27
N ASP A 49 -13.66 -2.11 0.62
CA ASP A 49 -15.06 -1.69 0.61
C ASP A 49 -15.59 -1.58 -0.83
N TRP A 50 -14.73 -1.16 -1.77
CA TRP A 50 -15.00 -1.22 -3.20
C TRP A 50 -15.24 -2.65 -3.70
N CYS A 51 -14.42 -3.62 -3.30
CA CYS A 51 -14.58 -5.02 -3.68
C CYS A 51 -15.91 -5.58 -3.18
N ILE A 52 -16.23 -5.35 -1.90
CA ILE A 52 -17.49 -5.79 -1.30
C ILE A 52 -18.69 -5.23 -2.08
N SER A 53 -18.67 -3.93 -2.38
CA SER A 53 -19.75 -3.29 -3.12
C SER A 53 -19.83 -3.76 -4.57
N TYR A 54 -18.70 -3.92 -5.25
CA TYR A 54 -18.63 -4.27 -6.67
C TYR A 54 -19.05 -5.72 -6.92
N LEU A 55 -18.62 -6.64 -6.06
CA LEU A 55 -18.96 -8.05 -6.11
C LEU A 55 -20.37 -8.34 -5.55
N GLY A 56 -21.06 -7.34 -5.01
CA GLY A 56 -22.38 -7.50 -4.41
C GLY A 56 -22.39 -8.42 -3.18
N LEU A 57 -21.29 -8.45 -2.41
CA LEU A 57 -21.17 -9.34 -1.26
C LEU A 57 -22.08 -8.87 -0.12
N ILE A 58 -22.94 -9.78 0.33
CA ILE A 58 -23.86 -9.57 1.45
C ILE A 58 -23.62 -10.59 2.56
N ASP A 59 -24.07 -10.26 3.77
CA ASP A 59 -24.10 -11.14 4.94
C ASP A 59 -22.82 -11.98 5.18
N SER A 60 -22.90 -13.30 5.03
CA SER A 60 -21.79 -14.22 5.27
C SER A 60 -20.61 -13.96 4.32
N HIS A 61 -20.87 -13.81 3.03
CA HIS A 61 -19.80 -13.57 2.04
C HIS A 61 -19.07 -12.25 2.30
N LYS A 62 -19.80 -11.22 2.74
CA LYS A 62 -19.18 -9.97 3.19
C LYS A 62 -18.26 -10.21 4.39
N ARG A 63 -18.73 -10.93 5.42
CA ARG A 63 -17.93 -11.26 6.61
C ARG A 63 -16.70 -12.10 6.26
N ASP A 64 -16.82 -13.06 5.37
CA ASP A 64 -15.72 -13.91 4.93
C ASP A 64 -14.67 -13.08 4.21
N PHE A 65 -15.08 -12.18 3.30
CA PHE A 65 -14.16 -11.24 2.65
C PHE A 65 -13.43 -10.33 3.65
N TYR A 66 -14.14 -9.78 4.65
CA TYR A 66 -13.50 -9.02 5.73
C TYR A 66 -12.48 -9.85 6.49
N LYS A 67 -12.81 -11.11 6.81
CA LYS A 67 -11.92 -12.01 7.53
C LYS A 67 -10.67 -12.33 6.72
N GLU A 68 -10.81 -12.61 5.43
CA GLU A 68 -9.68 -12.82 4.53
C GLU A 68 -8.77 -11.59 4.46
N HIS A 69 -9.35 -10.40 4.28
CA HIS A 69 -8.61 -9.15 4.31
C HIS A 69 -7.86 -8.96 5.64
N SER A 70 -8.52 -9.16 6.78
CA SER A 70 -7.92 -8.97 8.10
C SER A 70 -6.84 -10.02 8.43
N ASN A 71 -6.94 -11.21 7.82
CA ASN A 71 -5.93 -12.26 7.96
C ASN A 71 -4.70 -12.02 7.07
N ASN A 72 -4.81 -11.18 6.05
CA ASN A 72 -3.64 -10.75 5.28
C ASN A 72 -2.89 -9.67 6.08
N GLN A 73 -1.67 -9.99 6.51
CA GLN A 73 -0.85 -9.12 7.36
C GLN A 73 -0.60 -7.74 6.73
N TRP A 74 -0.30 -7.67 5.43
CA TRP A 74 0.05 -6.43 4.74
C TRP A 74 -1.14 -5.48 4.63
N LEU A 75 -2.31 -6.03 4.28
CA LEU A 75 -3.55 -5.26 4.23
C LEU A 75 -3.98 -4.79 5.62
N ASN A 76 -3.74 -5.61 6.64
CA ASN A 76 -4.03 -5.25 8.03
C ASN A 76 -3.07 -4.18 8.58
N TYR A 77 -1.78 -4.18 8.18
CA TYR A 77 -0.88 -3.08 8.50
C TYR A 77 -1.35 -1.74 7.91
N CYS A 78 -1.83 -1.72 6.66
CA CYS A 78 -2.46 -0.52 6.10
C CYS A 78 -3.68 -0.07 6.92
N ALA A 79 -4.50 -1.01 7.41
CA ALA A 79 -5.64 -0.69 8.26
C ALA A 79 -5.22 -0.11 9.61
N SER A 80 -4.17 -0.65 10.24
CA SER A 80 -3.60 -0.13 11.49
C SER A 80 -3.09 1.30 11.30
N ILE A 81 -2.27 1.56 10.26
CA ILE A 81 -1.75 2.90 9.96
C ILE A 81 -2.88 3.89 9.62
N ALA A 82 -3.83 3.49 8.77
CA ALA A 82 -4.95 4.35 8.39
C ALA A 82 -5.83 4.74 9.59
N ASN A 83 -6.01 3.83 10.54
CA ASN A 83 -6.79 4.09 11.76
C ASN A 83 -6.01 4.90 12.79
N SER A 84 -4.72 4.63 12.97
CA SER A 84 -3.88 5.28 13.98
C SER A 84 -3.70 6.77 13.71
N SER A 85 -3.55 7.17 12.45
CA SER A 85 -3.44 8.60 12.09
C SER A 85 -4.80 9.30 11.96
N LYS A 86 -5.92 8.55 11.90
CA LYS A 86 -7.29 9.12 11.88
C LYS A 86 -7.84 9.41 13.28
N HIS A 87 -7.44 8.62 14.27
CA HIS A 87 -7.91 8.75 15.65
C HIS A 87 -6.72 9.06 16.57
N LEU A 88 -6.69 10.27 17.16
CA LEU A 88 -5.64 10.73 18.09
C LEU A 88 -5.42 9.75 19.28
N LYS A 89 -6.41 8.91 19.58
CA LYS A 89 -6.30 7.80 20.53
C LYS A 89 -6.67 6.50 19.83
N LEU A 90 -5.75 5.55 19.88
CA LEU A 90 -6.00 4.16 19.51
C LEU A 90 -7.08 3.60 20.46
N HIS A 91 -8.22 3.27 19.89
CA HIS A 91 -9.31 2.63 20.61
C HIS A 91 -8.84 1.26 21.11
N THR A 92 -8.88 1.01 22.42
CA THR A 92 -8.33 -0.21 23.07
C THR A 92 -8.99 -1.52 22.63
N ASP A 93 -10.12 -1.42 21.94
CA ASP A 93 -10.85 -2.52 21.31
C ASP A 93 -10.33 -2.92 19.93
N ARG A 94 -9.35 -2.19 19.36
CA ARG A 94 -8.76 -2.51 18.05
C ARG A 94 -7.35 -3.07 18.21
N ILE A 95 -7.09 -4.21 17.56
CA ILE A 95 -5.76 -4.80 17.48
C ILE A 95 -4.94 -3.97 16.51
N GLU A 96 -4.18 -3.03 17.03
CA GLU A 96 -3.14 -2.35 16.26
C GLU A 96 -2.00 -3.35 15.98
N HIS A 97 -1.41 -3.28 14.80
CA HIS A 97 -0.34 -4.18 14.38
C HIS A 97 0.98 -3.44 14.11
N ILE A 98 0.90 -2.14 13.85
CA ILE A 98 2.03 -1.24 13.66
C ILE A 98 2.21 -0.40 14.93
N THR A 99 3.46 -0.25 15.38
CA THR A 99 3.84 0.54 16.55
C THR A 99 4.38 1.90 16.17
N SER A 100 5.18 1.99 15.10
CA SER A 100 5.71 3.25 14.60
C SER A 100 5.99 3.22 13.10
N VAL A 101 6.09 4.41 12.53
CA VAL A 101 6.55 4.66 11.17
C VAL A 101 7.50 5.85 11.25
N ASP A 102 8.80 5.60 11.13
CA ASP A 102 9.84 6.59 11.38
C ASP A 102 10.59 6.92 10.09
N GLY A 103 10.73 8.21 9.80
CA GLY A 103 11.50 8.71 8.66
C GLY A 103 13.00 8.50 8.90
N GLN A 104 13.68 7.87 7.95
CA GLN A 104 15.12 7.65 7.99
C GLN A 104 15.74 7.91 6.62
N ALA A 105 17.02 8.25 6.59
CA ALA A 105 17.78 8.33 5.36
C ALA A 105 18.42 6.96 5.05
N SER A 106 18.38 6.55 3.79
CA SER A 106 18.98 5.31 3.30
C SER A 106 19.70 5.55 1.99
N GLU A 107 20.87 4.96 1.80
CA GLU A 107 21.63 5.04 0.55
C GLU A 107 21.12 4.00 -0.44
N HIS A 108 20.63 4.46 -1.59
CA HIS A 108 20.08 3.59 -2.64
C HIS A 108 20.94 3.66 -3.91
N ILE A 109 20.98 2.56 -4.65
CA ILE A 109 21.62 2.45 -5.97
C ILE A 109 20.56 2.06 -6.99
N LEU A 110 20.50 2.77 -8.11
CA LEU A 110 19.59 2.41 -9.20
C LEU A 110 20.09 1.17 -9.93
N ILE A 111 19.15 0.36 -10.40
CA ILE A 111 19.41 -0.86 -11.15
C ILE A 111 18.83 -0.70 -12.55
N ASP A 112 19.59 -1.08 -13.59
CA ASP A 112 19.14 -1.07 -14.97
C ASP A 112 18.15 -2.20 -15.29
N SER A 113 17.60 -2.22 -16.51
CA SER A 113 16.66 -3.26 -16.94
C SER A 113 17.25 -4.68 -16.98
N ASN A 114 18.57 -4.82 -16.88
CA ASN A 114 19.28 -6.10 -16.86
C ASN A 114 19.66 -6.54 -15.44
N GLY A 115 19.29 -5.78 -14.41
CA GLY A 115 19.65 -6.09 -13.03
C GLY A 115 21.02 -5.59 -12.59
N ASN A 116 21.71 -4.78 -13.42
CA ASN A 116 23.03 -4.25 -13.08
C ASN A 116 22.92 -2.90 -12.36
N PRO A 117 23.73 -2.65 -11.30
CA PRO A 117 23.82 -1.33 -10.69
C PRO A 117 24.30 -0.26 -11.67
N ILE A 118 23.59 0.87 -11.72
CA ILE A 118 23.98 2.03 -12.54
C ILE A 118 25.10 2.77 -11.80
N LYS A 119 26.27 2.89 -12.45
CA LYS A 119 27.42 3.59 -11.86
C LYS A 119 27.08 5.04 -11.52
N ASN A 120 27.56 5.51 -10.37
CA ASN A 120 27.34 6.87 -9.86
C ASN A 120 25.85 7.24 -9.66
N SER A 121 24.98 6.24 -9.46
CA SER A 121 23.56 6.48 -9.12
C SER A 121 23.28 6.46 -7.63
N ASN A 122 24.32 6.28 -6.79
CA ASN A 122 24.19 6.33 -5.34
C ASN A 122 23.57 7.65 -4.92
N ASN A 123 22.46 7.57 -4.20
CA ASN A 123 21.82 8.75 -3.65
C ASN A 123 21.22 8.42 -2.29
N GLU A 124 21.31 9.38 -1.38
CA GLU A 124 20.63 9.31 -0.10
C GLU A 124 19.16 9.65 -0.34
N ARG A 125 18.26 8.78 0.11
CA ARG A 125 16.82 8.98 -0.02
C ARG A 125 16.16 8.84 1.34
N LEU A 126 15.19 9.72 1.58
CA LEU A 126 14.28 9.56 2.69
C LEU A 126 13.39 8.32 2.47
N THR A 127 13.35 7.43 3.45
CA THR A 127 12.54 6.22 3.49
C THR A 127 11.83 6.11 4.84
N PHE A 128 11.01 5.07 5.02
CA PHE A 128 10.39 4.75 6.29
C PHE A 128 10.87 3.39 6.79
N LYS A 129 11.18 3.35 8.09
CA LYS A 129 11.23 2.11 8.88
C LYS A 129 9.86 1.92 9.51
N ILE A 130 9.22 0.79 9.27
CA ILE A 130 7.88 0.48 9.80
C ILE A 130 8.04 -0.63 10.83
N GLU A 131 7.74 -0.32 12.10
CA GLU A 131 7.88 -1.30 13.19
C GLU A 131 6.54 -1.97 13.50
N THR A 132 6.57 -3.30 13.60
CA THR A 132 5.41 -4.11 13.96
C THR A 132 5.37 -4.35 15.46
N LYS A 133 4.18 -4.67 15.99
CA LYS A 133 4.04 -5.07 17.41
C LYS A 133 4.84 -6.31 17.80
N ASP A 134 5.14 -7.17 16.83
CA ASP A 134 5.91 -8.39 17.04
C ASP A 134 7.42 -8.13 17.10
N GLY A 135 7.85 -6.88 16.87
CA GLY A 135 9.25 -6.44 16.93
C GLY A 135 9.98 -6.46 15.59
N ASP A 136 9.28 -6.77 14.50
CA ASP A 136 9.86 -6.75 13.15
C ASP A 136 9.97 -5.32 12.63
N ALA A 137 11.01 -5.08 11.83
CA ALA A 137 11.21 -3.83 11.09
C ALA A 137 11.06 -4.09 9.59
N LEU A 138 10.11 -3.38 8.97
CA LEU A 138 9.80 -3.50 7.55
C LEU A 138 10.32 -2.28 6.80
N GLU A 139 10.99 -2.53 5.68
CA GLU A 139 11.43 -1.49 4.76
C GLU A 139 10.28 -1.02 3.87
N LEU A 140 10.24 0.30 3.59
CA LEU A 140 9.19 0.94 2.79
C LEU A 140 8.95 0.26 1.43
N MET A 141 10.01 -0.04 0.68
CA MET A 141 9.89 -0.67 -0.64
C MET A 141 9.17 -2.02 -0.57
N SER A 142 9.60 -2.87 0.37
CA SER A 142 9.01 -4.19 0.61
C SER A 142 7.57 -4.06 1.08
N PHE A 143 7.27 -3.14 1.99
CA PHE A 143 5.91 -2.90 2.46
C PHE A 143 4.98 -2.53 1.31
N LEU A 144 5.36 -1.52 0.52
CA LEU A 144 4.58 -1.03 -0.60
C LEU A 144 4.33 -2.13 -1.64
N GLY A 145 5.37 -2.90 -1.99
CA GLY A 145 5.28 -4.00 -2.95
C GLY A 145 4.35 -5.12 -2.48
N ASN A 146 4.51 -5.58 -1.23
CA ASN A 146 3.70 -6.67 -0.70
C ASN A 146 2.22 -6.31 -0.53
N VAL A 147 1.90 -5.04 -0.26
CA VAL A 147 0.51 -4.57 -0.21
C VAL A 147 -0.12 -4.63 -1.61
N VAL A 148 0.61 -4.24 -2.66
CA VAL A 148 0.12 -4.36 -4.03
C VAL A 148 -0.05 -5.82 -4.41
N ASP A 149 0.96 -6.67 -4.17
CA ASP A 149 0.90 -8.12 -4.43
C ASP A 149 -0.33 -8.76 -3.75
N SER A 150 -0.59 -8.42 -2.49
CA SER A 150 -1.76 -8.90 -1.74
C SER A 150 -3.10 -8.52 -2.40
N TRP A 151 -3.18 -7.33 -2.99
CA TRP A 151 -4.37 -6.91 -3.74
C TRP A 151 -4.47 -7.59 -5.10
N GLU A 152 -3.35 -7.79 -5.80
CA GLU A 152 -3.30 -8.51 -7.07
C GLU A 152 -3.78 -9.97 -6.88
N GLU A 153 -3.27 -10.66 -5.87
CA GLU A 153 -3.70 -12.01 -5.47
C GLU A 153 -5.19 -12.05 -5.12
N THR A 154 -5.67 -11.07 -4.36
CA THR A 154 -7.10 -10.95 -4.03
C THR A 154 -7.92 -10.76 -5.30
N PHE A 155 -7.48 -9.92 -6.22
CA PHE A 155 -8.21 -9.67 -7.46
C PHE A 155 -8.25 -10.91 -8.34
N GLU A 156 -7.15 -11.63 -8.47
CA GLU A 156 -7.09 -12.90 -9.19
C GLU A 156 -8.06 -13.93 -8.58
N LYS A 157 -8.01 -14.12 -7.25
CA LYS A 157 -8.90 -15.05 -6.53
C LYS A 157 -10.39 -14.79 -6.79
N TYR A 158 -10.79 -13.51 -6.89
CA TYR A 158 -12.18 -13.11 -7.12
C TYR A 158 -12.48 -12.87 -8.62
N GLY A 159 -11.62 -13.31 -9.54
CA GLY A 159 -11.84 -13.25 -10.99
C GLY A 159 -11.76 -11.85 -11.60
N MET A 160 -11.19 -10.88 -10.89
CA MET A 160 -11.01 -9.49 -11.35
C MET A 160 -9.70 -9.34 -12.12
N LYS A 161 -9.69 -9.69 -13.40
CA LYS A 161 -8.48 -9.63 -14.26
C LYS A 161 -7.80 -8.26 -14.29
N ILE A 162 -6.55 -8.17 -13.85
CA ILE A 162 -5.75 -6.95 -14.00
C ILE A 162 -5.25 -6.89 -15.45
N SER A 163 -5.46 -5.77 -16.13
CA SER A 163 -5.12 -5.59 -17.55
C SER A 163 -3.72 -5.01 -17.78
N GLU A 164 -3.15 -4.35 -16.77
CA GLU A 164 -1.79 -3.81 -16.82
C GLU A 164 -0.86 -4.81 -16.16
N GLU A 165 0.03 -5.40 -16.95
CA GLU A 165 1.13 -6.20 -16.43
C GLU A 165 2.10 -5.31 -15.65
N ASN A 166 2.64 -5.82 -14.54
CA ASN A 166 3.71 -5.18 -13.77
C ASN A 166 3.34 -3.84 -13.11
N LEU A 167 2.09 -3.66 -12.66
CA LEU A 167 1.65 -2.47 -11.91
C LEU A 167 2.60 -2.09 -10.74
N LYS A 168 3.04 -3.09 -9.97
CA LYS A 168 4.02 -2.91 -8.90
C LYS A 168 5.33 -2.28 -9.39
N VAL A 169 5.81 -2.67 -10.57
CA VAL A 169 7.06 -2.16 -11.15
C VAL A 169 6.95 -0.66 -11.44
N LEU A 170 5.78 -0.19 -11.89
CA LEU A 170 5.53 1.23 -12.14
C LEU A 170 5.71 2.11 -10.89
N MET A 171 5.69 1.54 -9.68
CA MET A 171 5.97 2.29 -8.46
C MET A 171 7.44 2.66 -8.31
N PHE A 172 8.33 1.79 -8.80
CA PHE A 172 9.76 1.85 -8.50
C PHE A 172 10.62 2.23 -9.72
N VAL A 173 10.04 2.29 -10.93
CA VAL A 173 10.75 2.77 -12.12
C VAL A 173 11.05 4.26 -12.02
N GLU A 174 12.31 4.61 -12.16
CA GLU A 174 12.78 5.99 -12.16
C GLU A 174 13.30 6.34 -13.55
N TYR A 175 12.82 7.45 -14.11
CA TYR A 175 13.33 7.98 -15.37
C TYR A 175 14.46 8.94 -15.04
N MET A 176 15.66 8.67 -15.57
CA MET A 176 16.82 9.56 -15.49
C MET A 176 16.71 10.69 -16.51
#